data_AF-A0A921F320-F1
#
_entry.id   AF-A0A921F320-F1
#
_cell.length_a   1.000
_cell.length_b   1.000
_cell.length_c   1.000
_cell.angle_alpha   90.00
_cell.angle_beta   90.00
_cell.angle_gamma   90.00
#
_symmetry.space_group_name_H-M   'P 1'
#
loop_
_entity.id
_entity.type
_entity.pdbx_description
1 polymer ?
#
loop_
_entity_poly.entity_id
_entity_poly.type
_entity_poly.pdbx_seq_one_letter_code
_entity_poly.pdbx_strand_id
1 'polypeptide(L)'
;MSTPTFVSTADTISGVNDPSVSDERESDVYLRGMAFAYTLSQLAGIVVPIGLALTGSGMWSFLAFIVLLSPSFGLLLYCRSEGLSTDLISAKASRRRKIAVGITSGVLILVFLAALAFHSATGHPLIDIGSGFEKDSTGTNPNFAIGLATGGLIGGPCAIYATRRGRRLARQREQEQRLIEE
;
A
#
# COMPACT_ATOMS: atom_id res chain seq x y z
N MET A 1 -20.51 -25.50 0.07
CA MET A 1 -19.14 -25.21 -0.41
C MET A 1 -18.36 -24.59 0.75
N SER A 2 -17.53 -25.36 1.44
CA SER A 2 -16.55 -24.88 2.44
C SER A 2 -15.29 -24.45 1.67
N THR A 3 -14.59 -23.32 1.89
CA THR A 3 -14.31 -22.43 3.05
C THR A 3 -13.37 -21.29 2.51
N PRO A 4 -12.98 -20.20 3.22
CA PRO A 4 -12.44 -20.31 4.58
C PRO A 4 -12.69 -19.15 5.55
N THR A 5 -12.61 -19.50 6.82
CA THR A 5 -12.65 -18.65 8.03
C THR A 5 -12.33 -17.16 7.84
N PHE A 6 -11.33 -16.80 7.03
CA PHE A 6 -10.98 -15.40 6.79
C PHE A 6 -12.13 -14.51 6.28
N VAL A 7 -12.87 -14.91 5.23
CA VAL A 7 -13.95 -14.04 4.68
C VAL A 7 -15.05 -13.88 5.71
N SER A 8 -15.49 -14.98 6.33
CA SER A 8 -16.51 -14.94 7.38
C SER A 8 -16.07 -14.09 8.58
N THR A 9 -14.81 -14.19 9.01
CA THR A 9 -14.25 -13.35 10.07
C THR A 9 -14.17 -11.88 9.63
N ALA A 10 -13.73 -11.61 8.40
CA ALA A 10 -13.65 -10.26 7.86
C ALA A 10 -15.03 -9.62 7.75
N ASP A 11 -16.04 -10.36 7.29
CA ASP A 11 -17.44 -9.92 7.22
C ASP A 11 -18.02 -9.66 8.61
N THR A 12 -17.67 -10.50 9.59
CA THR A 12 -18.09 -10.33 10.99
C THR A 12 -17.46 -9.08 11.62
N ILE A 13 -16.17 -8.84 11.38
CA ILE A 13 -15.45 -7.66 11.90
C ILE A 13 -15.90 -6.37 11.21
N SER A 14 -16.15 -6.44 9.90
CA SER A 14 -16.55 -5.27 9.10
C SER A 14 -18.03 -4.94 9.19
N GLY A 15 -18.87 -5.88 9.65
CA GLY A 15 -20.31 -5.69 9.79
C GLY A 15 -21.04 -5.56 8.44
N VAL A 16 -20.40 -5.95 7.32
CA VAL A 16 -20.95 -5.76 5.97
C VAL A 16 -22.24 -6.56 5.73
N ASN A 17 -22.44 -7.64 6.46
CA ASN A 17 -23.66 -8.48 6.39
C ASN A 17 -24.67 -8.19 7.52
N ASP A 18 -24.49 -7.11 8.28
CA ASP A 18 -25.45 -6.72 9.32
C ASP A 18 -26.73 -6.16 8.65
N PRO A 19 -27.95 -6.61 9.02
CA PRO A 19 -29.22 -6.07 8.51
C PRO A 19 -29.42 -4.55 8.72
N SER A 20 -28.50 -3.87 9.40
CA SER A 20 -28.41 -2.42 9.50
C SER A 20 -27.89 -1.73 8.22
N VAL A 21 -27.31 -2.48 7.27
CA VAL A 21 -26.89 -1.94 5.97
C VAL A 21 -28.14 -1.64 5.14
N SER A 22 -28.37 -0.34 4.96
CA SER A 22 -29.58 0.25 4.41
C SER A 22 -29.66 0.15 2.87
N ASP A 23 -30.76 0.70 2.33
CA ASP A 23 -31.15 0.78 0.92
C ASP A 23 -29.97 0.92 -0.06
N GLU A 24 -30.06 0.35 -1.27
CA GLU A 24 -28.96 0.26 -2.25
C GLU A 24 -28.30 1.63 -2.52
N ARG A 25 -29.10 2.69 -2.47
CA ARG A 25 -28.65 4.07 -2.64
C ARG A 25 -27.76 4.55 -1.50
N GLU A 26 -28.10 4.23 -0.26
CA GLU A 26 -27.32 4.62 0.92
C GLU A 26 -25.99 3.87 0.97
N SER A 27 -26.01 2.58 0.62
CA SER A 27 -24.80 1.76 0.49
C SER A 27 -23.83 2.29 -0.58
N ASP A 28 -24.31 2.70 -1.77
CA ASP A 28 -23.45 3.29 -2.81
C ASP A 28 -22.78 4.59 -2.35
N VAL A 29 -23.53 5.48 -1.70
CA VAL A 29 -22.97 6.74 -1.16
C VAL A 29 -21.94 6.45 -0.07
N TYR A 30 -22.22 5.52 0.83
CA TYR A 30 -21.31 5.11 1.90
C TYR A 30 -20.02 4.50 1.35
N LEU A 31 -20.11 3.57 0.40
CA LEU A 31 -18.94 2.93 -0.22
C LEU A 31 -18.06 3.93 -0.96
N ARG A 32 -18.65 4.93 -1.64
CA ARG A 32 -17.89 6.03 -2.26
C ARG A 32 -17.19 6.89 -1.22
N GLY A 33 -17.87 7.20 -0.12
CA GLY A 33 -17.30 7.93 1.02
C GLY A 33 -16.12 7.19 1.64
N MET A 34 -16.28 5.89 1.90
CA MET A 34 -15.22 5.02 2.44
C MET A 34 -14.04 4.90 1.49
N ALA A 35 -14.27 4.79 0.17
CA ALA A 35 -13.18 4.75 -0.80
C ALA A 35 -12.37 6.07 -0.83
N PHE A 36 -13.04 7.22 -0.70
CA PHE A 36 -12.38 8.51 -0.57
C PHE A 36 -11.61 8.61 0.75
N ALA A 37 -12.25 8.30 1.87
CA ALA A 37 -11.64 8.33 3.19
C ALA A 37 -10.42 7.41 3.27
N TYR A 38 -10.51 6.18 2.76
CA TYR A 38 -9.39 5.24 2.67
C TYR A 38 -8.21 5.83 1.89
N THR A 39 -8.47 6.43 0.71
CA THR A 39 -7.42 7.04 -0.10
C THR A 39 -6.76 8.21 0.62
N LEU A 40 -7.57 9.06 1.26
CA LEU A 40 -7.08 10.20 2.03
C LEU A 40 -6.26 9.76 3.25
N SER A 41 -6.76 8.78 4.02
CA SER A 41 -6.07 8.19 5.16
C SER A 41 -4.75 7.55 4.76
N GLN A 42 -4.68 6.91 3.59
CA GLN A 42 -3.44 6.34 3.08
C GLN A 42 -2.42 7.43 2.77
N LEU A 43 -2.83 8.53 2.13
CA LEU A 43 -1.95 9.65 1.82
C LEU A 43 -1.47 10.36 3.10
N ALA A 44 -2.39 10.66 4.02
CA ALA A 44 -2.06 11.27 5.31
C ALA A 44 -1.18 10.35 6.17
N GLY A 45 -1.46 9.05 6.15
CA GLY A 45 -0.71 8.04 6.90
C GLY A 45 0.75 7.93 6.48
N ILE A 46 1.10 8.19 5.21
CA ILE A 46 2.50 8.19 4.74
C ILE A 46 3.31 9.34 5.38
N VAL A 47 2.66 10.42 5.85
CA VAL A 47 3.37 11.54 6.48
C VAL A 47 4.05 11.13 7.79
N VAL A 48 3.47 10.20 8.55
CA VAL A 48 4.03 9.70 9.82
C VAL A 48 5.39 9.00 9.64
N PRO A 49 5.54 7.97 8.79
CA PRO A 49 6.84 7.35 8.55
C PRO A 49 7.82 8.33 7.89
N ILE A 50 7.38 9.29 7.07
CA ILE A 50 8.26 10.36 6.58
C ILE A 50 8.81 11.18 7.75
N GLY A 51 7.96 11.65 8.65
CA GLY A 51 8.39 12.43 9.82
C GLY A 51 9.41 11.67 10.67
N LEU A 52 9.13 10.40 10.99
CA LEU A 52 10.05 9.53 11.73
C LEU A 52 11.39 9.30 10.99
N ALA A 53 11.36 9.17 9.66
CA ALA A 53 12.58 9.01 8.87
C ALA A 53 13.41 10.29 8.89
N LEU A 54 12.78 11.47 8.81
CA LEU A 54 13.46 12.76 8.84
C LEU A 54 14.13 13.05 10.20
N THR A 55 13.53 12.58 11.30
CA THR A 55 14.06 12.76 12.66
C THR A 55 15.11 11.72 13.06
N GLY A 56 15.50 10.81 12.16
CA GLY A 56 16.51 9.79 12.42
C GLY A 56 16.00 8.55 13.14
N SER A 57 14.68 8.40 13.32
CA SER A 57 14.07 7.19 13.89
C SER A 57 13.88 6.12 12.82
N GLY A 58 14.96 5.79 12.09
CA GLY A 58 14.93 5.00 10.85
C GLY A 58 14.19 3.66 10.98
N MET A 59 14.49 2.87 12.02
CA MET A 59 13.81 1.58 12.25
C MET A 59 12.31 1.75 12.51
N TRP A 60 11.94 2.72 13.36
CA TRP A 60 10.54 3.00 13.70
C TRP A 60 9.75 3.52 12.51
N SER A 61 10.39 4.31 11.65
CA SER A 61 9.80 4.79 10.41
C SER A 61 9.45 3.64 9.45
N PHE A 62 10.28 2.61 9.38
CA PHE A 62 10.05 1.43 8.54
C PHE A 62 8.91 0.57 9.09
N LEU A 63 8.86 0.35 10.41
CA LEU A 63 7.74 -0.35 11.05
C LEU A 63 6.42 0.38 10.84
N ALA A 64 6.40 1.70 11.01
CA ALA A 64 5.22 2.53 10.75
C ALA A 64 4.76 2.40 9.28
N PHE A 65 5.70 2.35 8.34
CA PHE A 65 5.40 2.14 6.93
C PHE A 65 4.80 0.74 6.65
N ILE A 66 5.31 -0.32 7.29
CA ILE A 66 4.73 -1.68 7.17
C ILE A 66 3.29 -1.71 7.70
N VAL A 67 3.05 -1.12 8.88
CA VAL A 67 1.72 -1.06 9.47
C VAL A 67 0.73 -0.33 8.55
N LEU A 68 1.18 0.74 7.89
CA LEU A 68 0.37 1.47 6.91
C LEU A 68 -0.02 0.63 5.68
N LEU A 69 0.76 -0.37 5.30
CA LEU A 69 0.43 -1.27 4.20
C LEU A 69 -0.60 -2.34 4.59
N SER A 70 -0.85 -2.55 5.88
CA SER A 70 -1.74 -3.62 6.37
C SER A 70 -3.17 -3.54 5.82
N PRO A 71 -3.83 -2.38 5.69
CA PRO A 71 -5.19 -2.33 5.15
C PRO A 71 -5.23 -2.68 3.66
N SER A 72 -4.19 -2.28 2.90
CA SER A 72 -4.07 -2.63 1.48
C SER A 72 -3.85 -4.13 1.29
N PHE A 73 -3.07 -4.75 2.18
CA PHE A 73 -2.87 -6.19 2.17
C PHE A 73 -4.16 -6.95 2.52
N GLY A 74 -4.90 -6.49 3.53
CA GLY A 74 -6.22 -7.03 3.87
C GLY A 74 -7.20 -6.98 2.71
N LEU A 75 -7.28 -5.84 2.01
CA LEU A 75 -8.10 -5.67 0.81
C LEU A 75 -7.70 -6.66 -0.31
N LEU A 76 -6.40 -6.82 -0.57
CA LEU A 76 -5.91 -7.75 -1.59
C LEU A 76 -6.26 -9.20 -1.25
N LEU A 77 -6.11 -9.61 0.01
CA LEU A 77 -6.49 -10.95 0.45
C LEU A 77 -7.99 -11.18 0.29
N TYR A 78 -8.82 -10.23 0.73
CA TYR A 78 -10.27 -10.30 0.65
C TYR A 78 -10.76 -10.39 -0.80
N CYS A 79 -10.26 -9.51 -1.69
CA CYS A 79 -10.63 -9.59 -3.10
C CYS A 79 -10.18 -10.91 -3.75
N ARG A 80 -8.99 -11.43 -3.39
CA ARG A 80 -8.50 -12.70 -3.93
C ARG A 80 -9.32 -13.90 -3.44
N SER A 81 -9.80 -13.90 -2.20
CA SER A 81 -10.68 -14.96 -1.69
C SER A 81 -12.04 -14.97 -2.39
N GLU A 82 -12.54 -13.81 -2.80
CA GLU A 82 -13.77 -13.65 -3.59
C GLU A 82 -13.57 -13.83 -5.11
N GLY A 83 -12.37 -14.24 -5.55
CA GLY A 83 -12.07 -14.41 -6.97
C GLY A 83 -12.01 -13.10 -7.78
N LEU A 84 -12.11 -11.94 -7.13
CA LEU A 84 -12.05 -10.63 -7.74
C LEU A 84 -10.60 -10.24 -8.06
N SER A 85 -10.32 -9.99 -9.34
CA SER A 85 -9.02 -9.46 -9.76
C SER A 85 -8.98 -7.95 -9.57
N THR A 86 -8.25 -7.50 -8.54
CA THR A 86 -7.99 -6.07 -8.30
C THR A 86 -7.26 -5.40 -9.47
N ASP A 87 -6.51 -6.15 -10.27
CA ASP A 87 -5.87 -5.67 -11.49
C ASP A 87 -6.89 -5.24 -12.56
N LEU A 88 -7.99 -5.98 -12.72
CA LEU A 88 -9.06 -5.62 -13.68
C LEU A 88 -9.85 -4.42 -13.21
N ILE A 89 -10.17 -4.38 -11.92
CA ILE A 89 -10.87 -3.25 -11.31
C ILE A 89 -10.02 -1.99 -11.46
N SER A 90 -8.72 -2.09 -11.17
CA SER A 90 -7.80 -0.98 -11.36
C SER A 90 -7.63 -0.62 -12.84
N ALA A 91 -7.70 -1.57 -13.79
CA ALA A 91 -7.62 -1.28 -15.22
C ALA A 91 -8.75 -0.37 -15.69
N LYS A 92 -9.96 -0.52 -15.15
CA LYS A 92 -11.14 0.31 -15.46
C LYS A 92 -11.11 1.70 -14.82
N ALA A 93 -10.25 1.94 -13.83
CA ALA A 93 -10.16 3.25 -13.18
C ALA A 93 -9.67 4.35 -14.14
N SER A 94 -10.17 5.57 -13.94
CA SER A 94 -9.88 6.72 -14.80
C SER A 94 -8.38 7.04 -14.85
N ARG A 95 -7.88 7.39 -16.04
CA ARG A 95 -6.46 7.70 -16.25
C ARG A 95 -5.98 8.87 -15.37
N ARG A 96 -6.82 9.91 -15.24
CA ARG A 96 -6.53 11.08 -14.40
C ARG A 96 -6.34 10.68 -12.92
N ARG A 97 -7.24 9.84 -12.38
CA ARG A 97 -7.14 9.35 -11.00
C ARG A 97 -5.87 8.52 -10.77
N LYS A 98 -5.55 7.61 -11.71
CA LYS A 98 -4.31 6.80 -11.63
C LYS A 98 -3.06 7.65 -11.60
N ILE A 99 -3.02 8.68 -12.45
CA ILE A 99 -1.88 9.60 -12.53
C ILE A 99 -1.80 10.44 -11.25
N ALA A 100 -2.91 11.06 -10.82
CA ALA A 100 -2.92 11.90 -9.63
C ALA A 100 -2.51 11.14 -8.36
N VAL A 101 -3.15 10.00 -8.08
CA VAL A 101 -2.83 9.17 -6.91
C VAL A 101 -1.44 8.56 -7.04
N GLY A 102 -1.10 8.03 -8.22
CA GLY A 102 0.20 7.41 -8.46
C GLY A 102 1.38 8.37 -8.33
N ILE A 103 1.27 9.59 -8.86
CA ILE A 103 2.29 10.63 -8.70
C ILE A 103 2.37 11.06 -7.24
N THR A 104 1.23 11.36 -6.59
CA THR A 104 1.22 11.84 -5.20
C THR A 104 1.84 10.81 -4.26
N SER A 105 1.40 9.55 -4.33
CA SER A 105 1.96 8.46 -3.53
C SER A 105 3.42 8.18 -3.90
N GLY A 106 3.77 8.22 -5.19
CA GLY A 106 5.14 8.01 -5.67
C GLY A 106 6.12 9.06 -5.13
N VAL A 107 5.73 10.33 -5.15
CA VAL A 107 6.52 11.43 -4.57
C VAL A 107 6.71 11.23 -3.07
N LEU A 108 5.65 10.90 -2.33
CA LEU A 108 5.74 10.66 -0.89
C LEU A 108 6.67 9.47 -0.55
N ILE A 109 6.57 8.38 -1.30
CA ILE A 109 7.46 7.22 -1.13
C ILE A 109 8.91 7.58 -1.46
N LEU A 110 9.15 8.37 -2.52
CA LEU A 110 10.50 8.84 -2.85
C LEU A 110 11.09 9.72 -1.76
N VAL A 111 10.30 10.62 -1.18
CA VAL A 111 10.73 11.46 -0.03
C VAL A 111 11.09 10.58 1.16
N PHE A 112 10.27 9.59 1.48
CA PHE A 112 10.54 8.63 2.56
C PHE A 112 11.85 7.86 2.34
N LEU A 113 12.04 7.29 1.15
CA LEU A 113 13.25 6.54 0.81
C LEU A 113 14.49 7.43 0.78
N ALA A 114 14.37 8.66 0.28
CA ALA A 114 15.46 9.64 0.27
C ALA A 114 15.88 10.03 1.69
N ALA A 115 14.93 10.25 2.61
CA ALA A 115 15.21 10.53 4.01
C ALA A 115 15.96 9.37 4.68
N LEU A 116 15.51 8.13 4.45
CA LEU A 116 16.20 6.94 4.97
C LEU A 116 17.60 6.77 4.38
N ALA A 117 17.76 6.97 3.07
CA ALA A 117 19.04 6.86 2.38
C ALA A 117 20.04 7.90 2.91
N PHE A 118 19.59 9.16 3.05
CA PHE A 118 20.41 10.23 3.60
C PHE A 118 20.88 9.92 5.03
N HIS A 119 19.96 9.48 5.89
CA HIS A 119 20.30 9.12 7.26
C HIS A 119 21.32 7.96 7.29
N SER A 120 21.12 6.95 6.44
CA SER A 120 22.04 5.81 6.35
C SER A 120 23.44 6.15 5.83
N ALA A 121 23.52 7.14 4.93
CA ALA A 121 24.77 7.55 4.29
C ALA A 121 25.57 8.52 5.15
N THR A 122 24.89 9.45 5.82
CA THR A 122 25.51 10.53 6.60
C THR A 122 25.63 10.22 8.09
N GLY A 123 24.86 9.26 8.59
CA GLY A 123 24.74 8.99 10.03
C GLY A 123 24.00 10.09 10.80
N HIS A 124 23.44 11.09 10.11
CA HIS A 124 22.78 12.24 10.74
C HIS A 124 21.31 12.35 10.28
N PRO A 125 20.38 12.73 11.17
CA PRO A 125 19.01 13.04 10.78
C PRO A 125 18.96 14.33 9.95
N LEU A 126 17.95 14.49 9.09
CA LEU A 126 17.72 15.76 8.38
C LEU A 126 17.19 16.84 9.33
N ILE A 127 16.43 16.44 10.34
CA ILE A 127 15.87 17.33 11.35
C ILE A 127 16.33 16.83 12.72
N ASP A 128 17.23 17.58 13.35
CA ASP A 128 17.65 17.30 14.73
C ASP A 128 16.60 17.86 15.70
N ILE A 129 15.83 16.97 16.31
CA ILE A 129 14.81 17.32 17.32
C ILE A 129 15.28 17.04 18.75
N GLY A 130 16.58 16.75 18.98
CA GLY A 130 17.11 16.48 20.32
C GLY A 130 16.44 15.29 21.00
N SER A 131 16.07 14.27 20.24
CA SER A 131 15.13 13.21 20.64
C SER A 131 15.62 12.25 21.74
N GLY A 132 16.79 12.49 22.35
CA GLY A 132 17.32 11.70 23.47
C GLY A 132 17.68 10.26 23.14
N PHE A 133 17.32 9.74 21.96
CA PHE A 133 17.90 8.54 21.40
C PHE A 133 19.38 8.82 21.16
N GLU A 134 20.26 8.10 21.86
CA GLU A 134 21.70 8.28 21.82
C GLU A 134 22.17 8.51 20.38
N LYS A 135 22.99 9.56 20.21
CA LYS A 135 23.85 9.78 19.04
C LYS A 135 24.92 8.69 18.98
N ASP A 136 24.53 7.43 19.05
CA ASP A 136 25.42 6.32 18.80
C ASP A 136 25.62 6.27 17.29
N SER A 137 26.60 7.06 16.89
CA SER A 137 27.38 6.96 15.68
C SER A 137 27.98 5.55 15.58
N THR A 138 27.14 4.55 15.33
CA THR A 138 27.59 3.40 14.57
C THR A 138 27.63 3.89 13.13
N GLY A 139 28.84 4.24 12.70
CA GLY A 139 29.12 4.87 11.42
C GLY A 139 28.43 4.14 10.27
N THR A 140 28.32 4.87 9.14
CA THR A 140 27.89 4.41 7.82
C THR A 140 27.76 2.90 7.80
N ASN A 141 26.55 2.37 7.98
CA ASN A 141 26.34 0.93 7.96
C ASN A 141 26.03 0.61 6.50
N PRO A 142 27.05 0.40 5.63
CA PRO A 142 26.85 0.30 4.19
C PRO A 142 25.82 -0.78 3.88
N ASN A 143 25.70 -1.80 4.74
CA ASN A 143 24.72 -2.87 4.64
C ASN A 143 23.27 -2.38 4.59
N PHE A 144 22.89 -1.31 5.31
CA PHE A 144 21.53 -0.77 5.25
C PHE A 144 21.30 0.06 3.98
N ALA A 145 22.25 0.91 3.60
CA ALA A 145 22.18 1.67 2.34
C ALA A 145 22.19 0.73 1.12
N ILE A 146 23.04 -0.30 1.13
CA ILE A 146 23.08 -1.38 0.14
C ILE A 146 21.77 -2.17 0.19
N GLY A 147 21.22 -2.46 1.36
CA GLY A 147 19.92 -3.14 1.51
C GLY A 147 18.76 -2.34 0.91
N LEU A 148 18.74 -1.02 1.10
CA LEU A 148 17.76 -0.11 0.48
C LEU A 148 17.94 -0.03 -1.03
N ALA A 149 19.18 0.11 -1.50
CA ALA A 149 19.49 0.17 -2.92
C ALA A 149 19.17 -1.15 -3.64
N THR A 150 19.59 -2.28 -3.07
CA THR A 150 19.31 -3.63 -3.61
C THR A 150 17.82 -3.96 -3.51
N GLY A 151 17.17 -3.64 -2.39
CA GLY A 151 15.72 -3.78 -2.21
C GLY A 151 14.93 -2.95 -3.23
N GLY A 152 15.36 -1.72 -3.52
CA GLY A 152 14.78 -0.88 -4.57
C GLY A 152 15.00 -1.44 -5.97
N LEU A 153 16.23 -1.88 -6.28
CA LEU A 153 16.60 -2.46 -7.58
C LEU A 153 15.93 -3.80 -7.87
N ILE A 154 15.60 -4.59 -6.86
CA ILE A 154 14.92 -5.88 -7.02
C ILE A 154 13.41 -5.69 -6.89
N GLY A 155 12.98 -5.03 -5.81
CA GLY A 155 11.57 -4.83 -5.48
C GLY A 155 10.83 -3.98 -6.50
N GLY A 156 11.46 -2.94 -7.04
CA GLY A 156 10.86 -2.08 -8.07
C GLY A 156 10.51 -2.86 -9.35
N PRO A 157 11.49 -3.52 -10.00
CA PRO A 157 11.23 -4.38 -11.16
C PRO A 157 10.28 -5.54 -10.86
N CYS A 158 10.37 -6.19 -9.69
CA CYS A 158 9.43 -7.24 -9.30
C CYS A 158 8.00 -6.71 -9.18
N ALA A 159 7.78 -5.54 -8.58
CA ALA A 159 6.47 -4.92 -8.49
C ALA A 159 5.91 -4.53 -9.87
N ILE A 160 6.76 -3.98 -10.74
CA ILE A 160 6.39 -3.66 -12.14
C ILE A 160 6.07 -4.94 -12.91
N TYR A 161 6.85 -6.00 -12.74
CA TYR A 161 6.61 -7.28 -13.39
C TYR A 161 5.33 -7.95 -12.89
N ALA A 162 5.10 -7.98 -11.58
CA ALA A 162 3.90 -8.55 -10.96
C ALA A 162 2.64 -7.83 -11.45
N THR A 163 2.64 -6.49 -11.46
CA THR A 163 1.51 -5.70 -11.98
C THR A 163 1.29 -5.89 -13.48
N ARG A 164 2.37 -5.99 -14.29
CA ARG A 164 2.26 -6.30 -15.73
C ARG A 164 1.73 -7.71 -15.99
N ARG A 165 2.21 -8.71 -15.24
CA ARG A 165 1.78 -10.10 -15.35
C ARG A 165 0.33 -10.26 -14.91
N GLY A 166 -0.05 -9.65 -13.80
CA GLY A 166 -1.43 -9.62 -13.31
C GLY A 166 -2.40 -9.08 -14.35
N ARG A 167 -2.06 -7.93 -14.98
CA ARG A 167 -2.85 -7.37 -16.09
C ARG A 167 -2.97 -8.30 -17.30
N ARG A 168 -1.92 -9.04 -17.65
CA ARG A 168 -1.94 -9.99 -18.78
C ARG A 168 -2.85 -11.17 -18.48
N LEU A 169 -2.66 -11.81 -17.32
CA LEU A 169 -3.45 -12.96 -16.89
C LEU A 169 -4.93 -12.60 -16.75
N ALA A 170 -5.22 -11.42 -16.25
CA ALA A 170 -6.60 -11.02 -16.03
C ALA A 170 -7.34 -10.72 -17.36
N ARG A 171 -6.64 -10.19 -18.38
CA ARG A 171 -7.18 -10.06 -19.74
C ARG A 171 -7.46 -11.41 -20.40
N GLN A 172 -6.60 -12.40 -20.17
CA GLN A 172 -6.81 -13.76 -20.70
C GLN A 172 -8.07 -14.39 -20.12
N ARG A 173 -8.29 -14.24 -18.81
CA ARG A 173 -9.52 -14.74 -18.16
C ARG A 173 -10.79 -14.07 -18.68
N GLU A 174 -10.76 -12.75 -18.94
CA GLU A 174 -11.89 -12.05 -19.56
C GLU A 174 -12.17 -12.54 -20.99
N GLN A 175 -11.14 -12.91 -21.75
CA GLN A 175 -11.31 -13.48 -23.10
C GLN A 175 -11.89 -14.90 -23.05
N GLU A 176 -11.40 -15.74 -22.14
CA GLU A 176 -11.91 -17.09 -21.92
C GLU A 176 -13.40 -17.07 -21.51
N GLN A 177 -13.80 -16.14 -20.65
CA GLN A 177 -15.21 -16.00 -20.25
C GLN A 177 -16.12 -15.61 -21.42
N ARG A 178 -15.69 -14.69 -22.28
CA ARG A 178 -16.47 -14.29 -23.46
C ARG A 178 -16.64 -15.42 -24.48
N LEU A 179 -15.62 -16.27 -24.63
CA LEU A 179 -15.68 -17.42 -25.53
C LEU A 179 -16.61 -18.54 -25.03
N ILE A 180 -16.98 -18.54 -23.75
CA ILE A 180 -17.93 -19.50 -23.17
C ILE A 180 -19.38 -18.96 -23.26
N GLU A 181 -19.54 -17.65 -23.38
CA GLU A 181 -20.85 -16.97 -23.49
C GLU A 181 -21.35 -16.82 -24.94
N GLU A 182 -20.48 -16.97 -25.95
CA GLU A 182 -20.80 -17.02 -27.39
C GLU A 182 -21.06 -18.46 -27.88
#